data_AF-A0A3N7HPW1-F1
#
_entry.id   AF-A0A3N7HPW1-F1
#
_cell.length_a   1.000
_cell.length_b   1.000
_cell.length_c   1.000
_cell.angle_alpha   90.00
_cell.angle_beta   90.00
_cell.angle_gamma   90.00
#
_symmetry.space_group_name_H-M   'P 1'
#
loop_
_entity.id
_entity.type
_entity.pdbx_description
1 polymer ?
#
loop_
_entity_poly.entity_id
_entity_poly.type
_entity_poly.pdbx_seq_one_letter_code
_entity_poly.pdbx_strand_id
1 'polypeptide(L)'
;MEGIDYKDTGLSIQQAMLDCAKRSTMRVPRRPLTIQWGNRLVQTSDVWDVQRSGRVYAEILKASPAIEQGFDLSVNGWLRLNDGNEVPTLRTWADDRYENFVEVDFESSDQQLFVWNVYKMQLGESLLESKWGGNAGFWVETLSSNERIYHCSPDIQEAPDFQAFIFRIRMAQVRLT
;
A
#
# COMPACT_ATOMS: atom_id res chain seq x y z
N MET A 1 21.02 -14.02 13.08
CA MET A 1 20.26 -13.16 13.99
C MET A 1 18.80 -13.51 13.76
N GLU A 2 18.17 -14.10 14.75
CA GLU A 2 16.71 -14.29 14.73
C GLU A 2 16.06 -12.91 14.73
N GLY A 3 15.12 -12.68 13.80
CA GLY A 3 14.40 -11.41 13.72
C GLY A 3 13.50 -11.23 14.94
N ILE A 4 13.33 -9.98 15.39
CA ILE A 4 12.35 -9.64 16.43
C ILE A 4 10.95 -9.77 15.82
N ASP A 5 10.09 -10.57 16.45
CA ASP A 5 8.65 -10.52 16.21
C ASP A 5 8.03 -9.40 17.05
N TYR A 6 7.44 -8.42 16.37
CA TYR A 6 6.88 -7.22 17.01
C TYR A 6 5.46 -7.38 17.52
N LYS A 7 4.77 -8.49 17.20
CA LYS A 7 3.34 -8.67 17.51
C LYS A 7 2.99 -8.45 18.98
N ASP A 8 3.83 -8.95 19.89
CA ASP A 8 3.57 -8.93 21.33
C ASP A 8 4.43 -7.89 22.07
N THR A 9 5.08 -6.97 21.34
CA THR A 9 5.95 -5.94 21.93
C THR A 9 5.20 -4.73 22.47
N GLY A 10 3.92 -4.58 22.13
CA GLY A 10 3.11 -3.39 22.42
C GLY A 10 3.47 -2.15 21.58
N LEU A 11 4.43 -2.26 20.65
CA LEU A 11 4.74 -1.21 19.69
C LEU A 11 3.73 -1.20 18.55
N SER A 12 3.38 -0.02 18.05
CA SER A 12 2.66 0.10 16.78
C SER A 12 3.53 -0.29 15.59
N ILE A 13 2.95 -0.56 14.42
CA ILE A 13 3.72 -0.85 13.19
C ILE A 13 4.74 0.25 12.89
N GLN A 14 4.35 1.51 12.98
CA GLN A 14 5.25 2.65 12.78
C GLN A 14 6.42 2.64 13.77
N GLN A 15 6.15 2.41 15.06
CA GLN A 15 7.20 2.36 16.08
C GLN A 15 8.12 1.15 15.89
N ALA A 16 7.57 -0.01 15.55
CA ALA A 16 8.31 -1.22 15.25
C ALA A 16 9.21 -1.06 14.03
N MET A 17 8.74 -0.41 12.96
CA MET A 17 9.55 -0.03 11.80
C MET A 17 10.73 0.86 12.18
N LEU A 18 10.49 1.89 13.00
CA LEU A 18 11.55 2.80 13.47
C LEU A 18 12.57 2.08 14.36
N ASP A 19 12.13 1.22 15.26
CA ASP A 19 13.01 0.39 16.10
C ASP A 19 13.85 -0.57 15.23
N CYS A 20 13.21 -1.26 14.28
CA CYS A 20 13.89 -2.14 13.32
C CYS A 20 14.94 -1.37 12.50
N ALA A 21 14.58 -0.21 11.96
CA ALA A 21 15.49 0.64 11.20
C ALA A 21 16.71 1.07 12.02
N LYS A 22 16.51 1.49 13.28
CA LYS A 22 17.60 1.90 14.19
C LYS A 22 18.55 0.75 14.55
N ARG A 23 18.01 -0.47 14.68
CA ARG A 23 18.82 -1.67 14.96
C ARG A 23 19.58 -2.15 13.74
N SER A 24 19.01 -1.97 12.56
CA SER A 24 19.69 -2.30 11.32
C SER A 24 20.86 -1.33 11.14
N THR A 25 22.08 -1.85 11.04
CA THR A 25 23.26 -1.07 10.61
C THR A 25 23.18 -0.68 9.12
N MET A 26 22.02 -0.84 8.51
CA MET A 26 21.80 -0.67 7.09
C MET A 26 21.89 0.81 6.71
N ARG A 27 22.76 1.11 5.75
CA ARG A 27 22.60 2.28 4.88
C ARG A 27 21.24 2.13 4.18
N VAL A 28 20.52 3.25 4.03
CA VAL A 28 19.18 3.40 3.43
C VAL A 28 18.79 2.20 2.55
N PRO A 29 17.82 1.36 2.96
CA PRO A 29 17.49 0.15 2.23
C PRO A 29 16.94 0.49 0.84
N ARG A 30 17.38 -0.28 -0.18
CA ARG A 30 16.88 -0.17 -1.57
C ARG A 30 15.44 -0.68 -1.75
N ARG A 31 14.90 -1.35 -0.74
CA ARG A 31 13.56 -1.94 -0.73
C ARG A 31 12.79 -1.44 0.49
N PRO A 32 11.45 -1.48 0.49
CA PRO A 32 10.66 -1.21 1.67
C PRO A 32 11.15 -2.06 2.86
N LEU A 33 11.23 -1.42 4.03
CA LEU A 33 11.53 -2.12 5.26
C LEU A 33 10.35 -3.02 5.62
N THR A 34 10.67 -4.26 6.01
CA THR A 34 9.69 -5.21 6.53
C THR A 34 10.02 -5.55 7.98
N ILE A 35 8.98 -5.79 8.77
CA ILE A 35 9.08 -6.30 10.15
C ILE A 35 8.31 -7.62 10.28
N GLN A 36 8.75 -8.48 11.18
CA GLN A 36 8.00 -9.68 11.56
C GLN A 36 6.85 -9.28 12.51
N TRP A 37 5.65 -9.76 12.21
CA TRP A 37 4.45 -9.57 13.03
C TRP A 37 3.65 -10.88 13.08
N GLY A 38 3.91 -11.71 14.09
CA GLY A 38 3.36 -13.06 14.19
C GLY A 38 3.88 -13.94 13.06
N ASN A 39 2.99 -14.43 12.20
CA ASN A 39 3.34 -15.22 11.02
C ASN A 39 3.40 -14.39 9.72
N ARG A 40 3.40 -13.05 9.82
CA ARG A 40 3.34 -12.14 8.67
C ARG A 40 4.57 -11.23 8.61
N LEU A 41 4.99 -10.91 7.39
CA LEU A 41 5.89 -9.80 7.13
C LEU A 41 5.06 -8.58 6.79
N VAL A 42 5.19 -7.54 7.60
CA VAL A 42 4.42 -6.29 7.48
C VAL A 42 5.32 -5.19 6.95
N GLN A 43 4.77 -4.35 6.08
CA GLN A 43 5.41 -3.17 5.51
C GLN A 43 4.43 -1.98 5.42
N THR A 44 4.97 -0.77 5.31
CA THR A 44 4.18 0.48 5.16
C THR A 44 4.15 1.01 3.74
N SER A 45 4.96 0.43 2.85
CA SER A 45 4.96 0.67 1.41
C SER A 45 5.37 -0.59 0.68
N ASP A 46 5.00 -0.68 -0.59
CA ASP A 46 5.47 -1.72 -1.50
C ASP A 46 5.98 -1.09 -2.78
N VAL A 47 6.88 -1.80 -3.46
CA VAL A 47 7.42 -1.39 -4.75
C VAL A 47 7.34 -2.57 -5.71
N TRP A 48 6.83 -2.30 -6.90
CA TRP A 48 6.89 -3.18 -8.04
C TRP A 48 8.02 -2.74 -8.96
N ASP A 49 8.83 -3.70 -9.40
CA ASP A 49 9.64 -3.53 -10.60
C ASP A 49 8.71 -3.68 -11.80
N VAL A 50 8.56 -2.62 -12.60
CA VAL A 50 7.61 -2.55 -13.73
C VAL A 50 8.35 -2.23 -15.03
N GLN A 51 7.70 -2.45 -16.17
CA GLN A 51 8.20 -1.91 -17.44
C GLN A 51 8.07 -0.39 -17.45
N ARG A 52 8.78 0.27 -18.38
CA ARG A 52 8.68 1.73 -18.56
C ARG A 52 7.24 2.20 -18.79
N SER A 53 6.44 1.41 -19.48
CA SER A 53 5.02 1.66 -19.66
C SER A 53 4.22 0.37 -19.53
N GLY A 54 2.96 0.50 -19.15
CA GLY A 54 2.07 -0.63 -18.98
C GLY A 54 0.69 -0.20 -18.53
N ARG A 55 -0.07 -1.18 -18.05
CA ARG A 55 -1.39 -0.97 -17.48
C ARG A 55 -1.49 -1.62 -16.12
N VAL A 56 -2.07 -0.90 -15.17
CA VAL A 56 -2.35 -1.41 -13.82
C VAL A 56 -3.85 -1.53 -13.63
N TYR A 57 -4.27 -2.70 -13.15
CA TYR A 57 -5.62 -2.99 -12.70
C TYR A 57 -5.59 -3.16 -11.18
N ALA A 58 -6.39 -2.39 -10.45
CA ALA A 58 -6.49 -2.49 -9.00
C ALA A 58 -7.96 -2.65 -8.58
N GLU A 59 -8.25 -3.62 -7.73
CA GLU A 59 -9.60 -3.98 -7.31
C GLU A 59 -9.69 -4.11 -5.79
N ILE A 60 -10.68 -3.47 -5.19
CA ILE A 60 -11.05 -3.60 -3.79
C ILE A 60 -11.86 -4.88 -3.63
N LEU A 61 -11.30 -5.83 -2.88
CA LEU A 61 -11.92 -7.12 -2.55
C LEU A 61 -12.76 -7.04 -1.28
N LYS A 62 -12.34 -6.17 -0.34
CA LYS A 62 -13.02 -5.96 0.94
C LYS A 62 -12.70 -4.59 1.50
N ALA A 63 -13.71 -3.93 2.06
CA ALA A 63 -13.54 -2.71 2.84
C ALA A 63 -14.49 -2.72 4.04
N SER A 64 -13.96 -2.41 5.22
CA SER A 64 -14.75 -2.22 6.43
C SER A 64 -15.49 -0.88 6.35
N PRO A 65 -16.79 -0.82 6.67
CA PRO A 65 -17.54 0.44 6.69
C PRO A 65 -17.16 1.33 7.88
N ALA A 66 -16.41 0.81 8.86
CA ALA A 66 -16.05 1.56 10.07
C ALA A 66 -14.95 2.60 9.83
N ILE A 67 -14.12 2.41 8.80
CA ILE A 67 -12.96 3.27 8.51
C ILE A 67 -12.88 3.43 6.99
N GLU A 68 -12.92 4.68 6.53
CA GLU A 68 -12.68 4.97 5.11
C GLU A 68 -11.23 4.68 4.77
N GLN A 69 -11.02 3.68 3.91
CA GLN A 69 -9.71 3.23 3.46
C GLN A 69 -9.63 3.20 1.94
N GLY A 70 -8.40 3.24 1.46
CA GLY A 70 -8.08 3.19 0.05
C GLY A 70 -6.64 2.78 -0.17
N PHE A 71 -6.17 3.02 -1.39
CA PHE A 71 -4.77 2.85 -1.74
C PHE A 71 -4.27 3.98 -2.63
N ASP A 72 -2.97 4.22 -2.56
CA ASP A 72 -2.28 5.08 -3.51
C ASP A 72 -1.41 4.22 -4.44
N LEU A 73 -1.50 4.48 -5.73
CA LEU A 73 -0.54 4.05 -6.75
C LEU A 73 0.28 5.26 -7.17
N SER A 74 1.62 5.18 -7.15
CA SER A 74 2.46 6.26 -7.66
C SER A 74 3.58 5.73 -8.54
N VAL A 75 3.96 6.53 -9.52
CA VAL A 75 5.06 6.28 -10.43
C VAL A 75 5.88 7.56 -10.59
N ASN A 76 7.15 7.41 -10.95
CA ASN A 76 7.95 8.54 -11.41
C ASN A 76 7.66 8.79 -12.90
N GLY A 77 6.54 9.46 -13.17
CA GLY A 77 5.99 9.66 -14.51
C GLY A 77 4.50 10.00 -14.38
N TRP A 78 3.64 9.25 -15.06
CA TRP A 78 2.20 9.50 -15.02
C TRP A 78 1.38 8.21 -14.98
N LEU A 79 0.19 8.33 -14.38
CA LEU A 79 -0.96 7.44 -14.50
C LEU A 79 -2.04 8.22 -15.26
N ARG A 80 -2.61 7.63 -16.31
CA ARG A 80 -3.61 8.30 -17.15
C ARG A 80 -5.02 7.93 -16.72
N LEU A 81 -5.78 8.94 -16.35
CA LEU A 81 -7.19 8.84 -15.97
C LEU A 81 -8.10 8.69 -17.20
N ASN A 82 -9.36 8.31 -16.97
CA ASN A 82 -10.34 8.08 -18.04
C ASN A 82 -10.69 9.34 -18.85
N ASP A 83 -10.51 10.53 -18.28
CA ASP A 83 -10.68 11.81 -18.96
C ASP A 83 -9.44 12.25 -19.76
N GLY A 84 -8.39 11.40 -19.78
CA GLY A 84 -7.11 11.65 -20.44
C GLY A 84 -6.12 12.45 -19.60
N ASN A 85 -6.49 12.94 -18.41
CA ASN A 85 -5.57 13.64 -17.53
C ASN A 85 -4.49 12.69 -16.98
N GLU A 86 -3.31 13.25 -16.73
CA GLU A 86 -2.16 12.53 -16.23
C GLU A 86 -1.82 12.98 -14.81
N VAL A 87 -1.66 12.02 -13.89
CA VAL A 87 -1.32 12.28 -12.49
C VAL A 87 -0.14 11.41 -12.04
N PRO A 88 0.78 11.92 -11.20
CA PRO A 88 1.90 11.12 -10.68
C PRO A 88 1.49 10.16 -9.57
N THR A 89 0.31 10.37 -8.99
CA THR A 89 -0.26 9.53 -7.93
C THR A 89 -1.76 9.43 -8.13
N LEU A 90 -2.28 8.21 -8.18
CA LEU A 90 -3.69 7.91 -8.12
C LEU A 90 -4.04 7.47 -6.70
N ARG A 91 -4.84 8.28 -6.00
CA ARG A 91 -5.47 7.91 -4.73
C ARG A 91 -6.88 7.40 -5.00
N THR A 92 -7.19 6.22 -4.47
CA THR A 92 -8.52 5.63 -4.52
C THR A 92 -9.14 5.57 -3.13
N TRP A 93 -10.46 5.41 -3.08
CA TRP A 93 -11.22 5.19 -1.85
C TRP A 93 -12.23 4.08 -2.06
N ALA A 94 -12.46 3.26 -1.04
CA ALA A 94 -13.62 2.37 -1.02
C ALA A 94 -14.89 3.22 -0.85
N ASP A 95 -15.65 3.35 -1.92
CA ASP A 95 -16.87 4.14 -1.97
C ASP A 95 -17.94 3.34 -2.73
N ASP A 96 -19.05 3.04 -2.06
CA ASP A 96 -20.11 2.16 -2.57
C ASP A 96 -20.90 2.78 -3.73
N ARG A 97 -20.68 4.06 -4.03
CA ARG A 97 -21.28 4.78 -5.16
C ARG A 97 -20.56 4.54 -6.49
N TYR A 98 -19.36 3.95 -6.46
CA TYR A 98 -18.50 3.74 -7.63
C TYR A 98 -18.12 2.26 -7.80
N GLU A 99 -17.50 1.93 -8.93
CA GLU A 99 -16.92 0.62 -9.15
C GLU A 99 -15.83 0.31 -8.12
N ASN A 100 -15.72 -0.95 -7.72
CA ASN A 100 -14.70 -1.40 -6.79
C ASN A 100 -13.33 -1.59 -7.45
N PHE A 101 -13.13 -1.14 -8.69
CA PHE A 101 -11.85 -1.29 -9.39
C PHE A 101 -11.50 -0.05 -10.21
N VAL A 102 -10.21 0.09 -10.48
CA VAL A 102 -9.64 1.07 -11.41
C VAL A 102 -8.69 0.38 -12.37
N GLU A 103 -8.68 0.82 -13.62
CA GLU A 103 -7.76 0.37 -14.66
C GLU A 103 -7.17 1.60 -15.33
N VAL A 104 -5.85 1.78 -15.24
CA VAL A 104 -5.17 2.95 -15.80
C VAL A 104 -3.88 2.56 -16.51
N ASP A 105 -3.59 3.24 -17.61
CA ASP A 105 -2.28 3.19 -18.26
C ASP A 105 -1.28 4.02 -17.44
N PHE A 106 0.00 3.62 -17.47
CA PHE A 106 1.06 4.37 -16.79
C PHE A 106 2.36 4.43 -17.62
N GLU A 107 3.16 5.44 -17.32
CA GLU A 107 4.58 5.51 -17.65
C GLU A 107 5.40 5.75 -16.37
N SER A 108 6.48 4.99 -16.20
CA SER A 108 7.43 5.09 -15.09
C SER A 108 8.87 5.20 -15.62
N SER A 109 9.50 6.34 -15.37
CA SER A 109 10.85 6.66 -15.83
C SER A 109 11.95 5.88 -15.09
N ASP A 110 11.70 5.49 -13.84
CA ASP A 110 12.59 4.67 -13.02
C ASP A 110 12.19 3.20 -12.96
N GLN A 111 11.17 2.80 -13.73
CA GLN A 111 10.65 1.42 -13.77
C GLN A 111 10.14 0.93 -12.41
N GLN A 112 9.64 1.85 -11.58
CA GLN A 112 9.02 1.53 -10.30
C GLN A 112 7.56 1.99 -10.23
N LEU A 113 6.72 1.17 -9.58
CA LEU A 113 5.38 1.54 -9.14
C LEU A 113 5.29 1.31 -7.63
N PHE A 114 4.93 2.37 -6.91
CA PHE A 114 4.80 2.39 -5.47
C PHE A 114 3.35 2.21 -5.05
N VAL A 115 3.14 1.45 -3.98
CA VAL A 115 1.82 1.16 -3.42
C VAL A 115 1.81 1.52 -1.94
N TRP A 116 0.76 2.21 -1.51
CA TRP A 116 0.48 2.45 -0.09
C TRP A 116 -0.97 2.17 0.26
N ASN A 117 -1.20 1.74 1.50
CA ASN A 117 -2.48 1.87 2.17
C ASN A 117 -2.71 3.34 2.54
N VAL A 118 -3.93 3.84 2.33
CA VAL A 118 -4.36 5.15 2.84
C VAL A 118 -5.65 5.00 3.64
N TYR A 119 -5.86 5.89 4.59
CA TYR A 119 -7.04 5.92 5.45
C TYR A 119 -7.41 7.35 5.81
N LYS A 120 -8.70 7.56 6.13
CA LYS A 120 -9.16 8.81 6.74
C LYS A 120 -9.33 8.63 8.24
N MET A 121 -9.01 9.67 8.98
CA MET A 121 -9.23 9.74 10.42
C MET A 121 -9.85 11.09 10.80
N GLN A 122 -10.77 11.06 11.76
CA GLN A 122 -11.36 12.27 12.31
C GLN A 122 -10.46 12.80 13.44
N LEU A 123 -9.99 14.04 13.31
CA LEU A 123 -9.24 14.74 14.35
C LEU A 123 -10.00 16.02 14.74
N GLY A 124 -10.81 15.91 15.80
CA GLY A 124 -11.73 16.98 16.18
C GLY A 124 -12.77 17.21 15.09
N GLU A 125 -12.85 18.42 14.54
CA GLU A 125 -13.75 18.77 13.43
C GLU A 125 -13.13 18.52 12.04
N SER A 126 -11.84 18.18 11.97
CA SER A 126 -11.12 18.01 10.71
C SER A 126 -11.01 16.53 10.31
N LEU A 127 -11.20 16.26 9.02
CA LEU A 127 -10.89 14.98 8.40
C LEU A 127 -9.45 15.01 7.87
N LEU A 128 -8.62 14.07 8.32
CA LEU A 128 -7.23 13.93 7.89
C LEU A 128 -7.05 12.64 7.08
N GLU A 129 -6.35 12.73 5.95
CA GLU A 129 -5.94 11.58 5.15
C GLU A 129 -4.47 11.24 5.47
N SER A 130 -4.18 9.96 5.78
CA SER A 130 -2.85 9.52 6.20
C SER A 130 -2.49 8.15 5.57
N LYS A 131 -1.20 7.82 5.63
CA LYS A 131 -0.61 6.58 5.07
C LYS A 131 0.36 5.84 6.00
N TRP A 132 0.84 6.50 7.06
CA TRP A 132 2.01 6.03 7.83
C TRP A 132 1.87 6.20 9.36
N GLY A 133 0.65 6.42 9.86
CA GLY A 133 0.42 6.58 11.30
C GLY A 133 0.22 5.25 12.02
N GLY A 134 0.80 5.11 13.22
CA GLY A 134 0.57 4.01 14.17
C GLY A 134 0.51 2.62 13.55
N ASN A 135 -0.68 2.02 13.49
CA ASN A 135 -0.90 0.66 12.96
C ASN A 135 -1.21 0.59 11.45
N ALA A 136 -1.04 1.70 10.73
CA ALA A 136 -1.15 1.71 9.27
C ALA A 136 -0.04 0.88 8.63
N GLY A 137 -0.42 -0.11 7.84
CA GLY A 137 0.51 -1.00 7.17
C GLY A 137 -0.22 -2.19 6.55
N PHE A 138 0.54 -3.07 5.92
CA PHE A 138 -0.04 -4.24 5.26
C PHE A 138 0.97 -5.37 5.14
N TRP A 139 0.46 -6.58 5.00
CA TRP A 139 1.23 -7.70 4.49
C TRP A 139 0.78 -7.99 3.05
N VAL A 140 1.68 -8.58 2.27
CA VAL A 140 1.48 -8.82 0.85
C VAL A 140 1.44 -10.31 0.55
N GLU A 141 0.36 -10.73 -0.09
CA GLU A 141 0.22 -12.07 -0.67
C GLU A 141 0.61 -12.00 -2.14
N THR A 142 1.71 -12.66 -2.52
CA THR A 142 2.18 -12.66 -3.91
C THR A 142 1.59 -13.88 -4.63
N LEU A 143 0.72 -13.63 -5.60
CA LEU A 143 0.11 -14.69 -6.43
C LEU A 143 0.97 -15.01 -7.66
N SER A 144 1.58 -13.97 -8.26
CA SER A 144 2.53 -14.12 -9.36
C SER A 144 3.47 -12.90 -9.42
N SER A 145 4.40 -12.86 -10.37
CA SER A 145 5.24 -11.69 -10.61
C SER A 145 4.45 -10.43 -10.98
N ASN A 146 3.22 -10.59 -11.47
CA ASN A 146 2.35 -9.54 -11.98
C ASN A 146 1.06 -9.39 -11.16
N GLU A 147 0.89 -10.12 -10.05
CA GLU A 147 -0.34 -10.09 -9.26
C GLU A 147 -0.05 -10.24 -7.75
N ARG A 148 -0.57 -9.31 -6.95
CA ARG A 148 -0.45 -9.29 -5.48
C ARG A 148 -1.79 -8.91 -4.84
N ILE A 149 -2.05 -9.44 -3.64
CA ILE A 149 -3.13 -9.02 -2.76
C ILE A 149 -2.53 -8.34 -1.53
N TYR A 150 -3.08 -7.19 -1.18
CA TYR A 150 -2.68 -6.35 -0.05
C TYR A 150 -3.73 -6.48 1.04
N HIS A 151 -3.28 -6.87 2.23
CA HIS A 151 -4.12 -7.02 3.40
C HIS A 151 -3.75 -5.92 4.40
N CYS A 152 -4.56 -4.87 4.46
CA CYS A 152 -4.22 -3.60 5.09
C CYS A 152 -4.89 -3.41 6.45
N SER A 153 -4.11 -2.88 7.38
CA SER A 153 -4.57 -2.34 8.66
C SER A 153 -4.53 -0.82 8.61
N PRO A 154 -5.54 -0.12 9.17
CA PRO A 154 -5.47 1.31 9.45
C PRO A 154 -4.75 1.58 10.79
N ASP A 155 -4.57 2.86 11.10
CA ASP A 155 -3.89 3.34 12.30
C ASP A 155 -4.69 3.17 13.60
N ILE A 156 -6.00 3.44 13.56
CA ILE A 156 -6.84 3.81 14.71
C ILE A 156 -7.11 2.63 15.69
N GLN A 157 -6.58 1.44 15.43
CA GLN A 157 -6.88 0.24 16.21
C GLN A 157 -5.78 -0.06 17.25
N GLU A 158 -6.16 -0.67 18.37
CA GLU A 158 -5.23 -1.10 19.42
C GLU A 158 -4.21 -2.12 18.89
N ALA A 159 -4.66 -3.03 18.02
CA ALA A 159 -3.82 -3.98 17.30
C ALA A 159 -4.12 -3.90 15.80
N PRO A 160 -3.15 -4.24 14.93
CA PRO A 160 -3.39 -4.25 13.49
C PRO A 160 -4.48 -5.22 13.05
N ASP A 161 -5.45 -4.73 12.27
CA ASP A 161 -6.49 -5.54 11.63
C ASP A 161 -6.29 -5.57 10.12
N PHE A 162 -5.58 -6.59 9.66
CA PHE A 162 -5.32 -6.82 8.24
C PHE A 162 -6.53 -7.36 7.47
N GLN A 163 -7.72 -7.40 8.06
CA GLN A 163 -8.98 -7.75 7.40
C GLN A 163 -9.88 -6.54 7.19
N ALA A 164 -9.46 -5.35 7.64
CA ALA A 164 -10.19 -4.10 7.51
C ALA A 164 -10.29 -3.64 6.05
N PHE A 165 -9.23 -3.84 5.26
CA PHE A 165 -9.22 -3.48 3.84
C PHE A 165 -8.33 -4.43 3.06
N ILE A 166 -8.86 -4.99 1.97
CA ILE A 166 -8.15 -5.92 1.11
C ILE A 166 -8.34 -5.47 -0.33
N PHE A 167 -7.23 -5.30 -1.05
CA PHE A 167 -7.27 -4.99 -2.48
C PHE A 167 -6.23 -5.81 -3.24
N ARG A 168 -6.49 -5.98 -4.53
CA ARG A 168 -5.66 -6.72 -5.46
C ARG A 168 -5.09 -5.77 -6.49
N ILE A 169 -3.82 -5.94 -6.84
CA ILE A 169 -3.21 -5.29 -8.00
C ILE A 169 -2.75 -6.35 -8.99
N ARG A 170 -3.03 -6.11 -10.26
CA ARG A 170 -2.55 -6.88 -11.39
C ARG A 170 -1.95 -5.97 -12.46
N MET A 171 -0.78 -6.35 -12.97
CA MET A 171 -0.07 -5.64 -14.02
C MET A 171 -0.26 -6.34 -15.37
N ALA A 172 -0.57 -5.57 -16.41
CA ALA A 172 -0.61 -6.03 -17.79
C ALA A 172 0.47 -5.32 -18.63
N GLN A 173 1.12 -6.08 -19.51
CA GLN A 173 2.01 -5.50 -20.51
C GLN A 173 1.16 -4.92 -21.64
N VAL A 174 1.37 -3.64 -21.94
CA VAL A 174 0.82 -3.05 -23.17
C VAL A 174 1.71 -3.53 -24.32
N ARG A 175 1.14 -4.30 -25.25
CA ARG A 175 1.82 -4.56 -26.52
C ARG A 175 1.79 -3.25 -27.31
N LEU A 176 2.96 -2.64 -27.49
CA LEU A 176 3.10 -1.55 -28.44
C LEU A 176 2.85 -2.13 -29.83
N THR A 177 1.70 -1.78 -30.42
CA THR A 177 1.36 -2.04 -31.82
C THR A 177 1.96 -0.97 -32.72
#